data_AF-A0A1E8FAW8-F1
#
_entry.id   AF-A0A1E8FAW8-F1
#
_cell.length_a   1.000
_cell.length_b   1.000
_cell.length_c   1.000
_cell.angle_alpha   90.00
_cell.angle_beta   90.00
_cell.angle_gamma   90.00
#
_symmetry.space_group_name_H-M   'P 1'
#
loop_
_entity.id
_entity.type
_entity.pdbx_description
1 polymer ?
#
loop_
_entity_poly.entity_id
_entity_poly.type
_entity_poly.pdbx_seq_one_letter_code
_entity_poly.pdbx_strand_id
1 'polypeptide(L)'
;MTSKAFFSPPAAAAPASLSRSVIKDNYTPILGIPIDNLTLEETTDAVFELIKQYPLTQRPSFVATVNVDFLVNAHAWLPGQLPRHPELLDILRNADIVTADGMPLVWLSKLLGRSLKQRVTGADLVPALCLRAAQENASVYLLGGREQIALQAADKLKSQYPGLTVAGVNSPFVTTEGVNIDNEANDQQIVDAINQARPDILFIGFGNPKQEIWFQRNKHKLNVPVSLGIGGTFEFIVGSVNRAPRWMQASGLEWIYRITQDPKRLIGRYLTGIAKLAIMTTPMLLNSRPGARQHGNAAANEQANAALDILDQDIAYPDICALSADHYHLICLPEEITTDWVERNAIFITQMLNQQRPLLLDFTDAKYFEPGTEHLFLQMFRHSTNNHQQVYVSGLNNPQLIRQLKSFRVYDMFQFKVFSSFEKILFLIGDNQESNAVHYQSRAGIFHITITGTIYAQDTRPIDISAISAASQGRPLLLDISRVTDIDNRGLAQLVCLAKHCQQHHQQLVMLGANAAFRQRLSAAGLATAFAMTDTYEQAHRLLR
;
A
#
# COMPACT_ATOMS: atom_id res chain seq x y z
N MET A 1 24.18 -25.52 -14.52
CA MET A 1 23.04 -26.24 -13.92
C MET A 1 21.92 -25.24 -13.72
N THR A 2 20.81 -25.50 -14.37
CA THR A 2 19.71 -24.59 -14.71
C THR A 2 18.81 -24.30 -13.49
N SER A 3 18.72 -23.03 -13.12
CA SER A 3 17.74 -22.50 -12.16
C SER A 3 16.36 -22.48 -12.83
N LYS A 4 15.52 -23.48 -12.54
CA LYS A 4 14.10 -23.48 -12.91
C LYS A 4 13.37 -22.40 -12.11
N ALA A 5 13.04 -21.30 -12.77
CA ALA A 5 12.01 -20.37 -12.30
C ALA A 5 10.66 -21.11 -12.38
N PHE A 6 10.03 -21.35 -11.24
CA PHE A 6 8.67 -21.87 -11.18
C PHE A 6 7.72 -20.76 -11.62
N PHE A 7 7.25 -20.83 -12.87
CA PHE A 7 6.03 -20.18 -13.30
C PHE A 7 4.85 -20.95 -12.70
N SER A 8 4.19 -20.37 -11.70
CA SER A 8 2.84 -20.80 -11.32
C SER A 8 1.84 -20.18 -12.30
N PRO A 9 0.87 -20.94 -12.82
CA PRO A 9 -0.20 -20.39 -13.66
C PRO A 9 -1.08 -19.43 -12.83
N PRO A 10 -1.74 -18.45 -13.47
CA PRO A 10 -2.62 -17.53 -12.77
C PRO A 10 -3.75 -18.30 -12.07
N ALA A 11 -3.85 -18.15 -10.76
CA ALA A 11 -4.96 -18.66 -9.97
C ALA A 11 -6.27 -18.03 -10.47
N ALA A 12 -7.35 -18.80 -10.46
CA ALA A 12 -8.68 -18.35 -10.84
C ALA A 12 -9.03 -17.03 -10.14
N ALA A 13 -9.50 -16.05 -10.92
CA ALA A 13 -9.81 -14.71 -10.47
C ALA A 13 -10.71 -14.75 -9.22
N ALA A 14 -10.21 -14.22 -8.10
CA ALA A 14 -11.05 -13.89 -6.96
C ALA A 14 -12.08 -12.85 -7.42
N PRO A 15 -13.36 -12.97 -7.01
CA PRO A 15 -14.39 -12.04 -7.46
C PRO A 15 -14.00 -10.61 -7.10
N ALA A 16 -14.17 -9.70 -8.07
CA ALA A 16 -13.85 -8.29 -7.98
C ALA A 16 -14.33 -7.71 -6.64
N SER A 17 -13.38 -7.17 -5.87
CA SER A 17 -13.63 -6.52 -4.59
C SER A 17 -14.59 -5.35 -4.78
N LEU A 18 -15.87 -5.57 -4.50
CA LEU A 18 -16.91 -4.55 -4.52
C LEU A 18 -16.63 -3.49 -3.44
N SER A 19 -16.44 -2.26 -3.91
CA SER A 19 -16.65 -0.98 -3.23
C SER A 19 -16.22 -0.90 -1.76
N ARG A 20 -14.91 -0.86 -1.51
CA ARG A 20 -14.38 -0.02 -0.44
C ARG A 20 -14.01 1.31 -1.08
N SER A 21 -14.39 2.44 -0.48
CA SER A 21 -13.68 3.69 -0.75
C SER A 21 -12.20 3.39 -0.56
N VAL A 22 -11.42 3.42 -1.64
CA VAL A 22 -10.01 3.00 -1.63
C VAL A 22 -9.14 3.97 -0.80
N ILE A 23 -9.77 5.04 -0.32
CA ILE A 23 -9.29 5.96 0.70
C ILE A 23 -10.00 5.61 2.03
N LYS A 24 -9.43 4.69 2.82
CA LYS A 24 -9.62 4.72 4.28
C LYS A 24 -8.40 5.42 4.87
N ASP A 25 -8.51 6.74 5.06
CA ASP A 25 -7.45 7.66 5.50
C ASP A 25 -7.14 7.64 7.01
N ASN A 26 -7.55 6.61 7.75
CA ASN A 26 -7.32 6.56 9.19
C ASN A 26 -6.19 5.60 9.55
N TYR A 27 -4.99 5.77 8.98
CA TYR A 27 -3.79 5.13 9.52
C TYR A 27 -2.58 6.08 9.44
N THR A 28 -1.66 5.93 10.38
CA THR A 28 -0.39 6.64 10.47
C THR A 28 0.75 5.69 10.13
N PRO A 29 1.38 5.82 8.95
CA PRO A 29 2.56 5.04 8.60
C PRO A 29 3.71 5.29 9.58
N ILE A 30 4.21 4.22 10.21
CA ILE A 30 5.42 4.27 11.03
C ILE A 30 6.38 3.22 10.48
N LEU A 31 7.53 3.65 9.96
CA LEU A 31 8.53 2.77 9.32
C LEU A 31 7.91 1.84 8.26
N GLY A 32 6.94 2.35 7.48
CA GLY A 32 6.28 1.59 6.43
C GLY A 32 5.33 0.51 6.94
N ILE A 33 4.86 0.60 8.19
CA ILE A 33 3.75 -0.19 8.75
C ILE A 33 2.54 0.74 8.93
N PRO A 34 1.35 0.38 8.42
CA PRO A 34 0.17 1.23 8.47
C PRO A 34 -0.54 1.12 9.83
N ILE A 35 -0.16 1.93 10.82
CA ILE A 35 -0.79 1.88 12.16
C ILE A 35 -2.16 2.56 12.11
N ASP A 36 -3.25 1.82 12.25
CA ASP A 36 -4.61 2.34 12.22
C ASP A 36 -4.85 3.38 13.33
N ASN A 37 -5.37 4.54 12.92
CA ASN A 37 -5.70 5.68 13.76
C ASN A 37 -7.12 5.55 14.32
N LEU A 38 -7.35 4.47 15.07
CA LEU A 38 -8.65 4.10 15.64
C LEU A 38 -8.61 4.16 17.17
N THR A 39 -9.74 4.50 17.77
CA THR A 39 -10.02 4.28 19.19
C THR A 39 -10.29 2.80 19.47
N LEU A 40 -10.34 2.42 20.74
CA LEU A 40 -10.70 1.05 21.15
C LEU A 40 -12.11 0.66 20.67
N GLU A 41 -13.06 1.59 20.71
CA GLU A 41 -14.43 1.40 20.23
C GLU A 41 -14.45 1.23 18.71
N GLU A 42 -13.85 2.17 17.98
CA GLU A 42 -13.74 2.08 16.50
C GLU A 42 -13.00 0.80 16.05
N THR A 43 -12.00 0.34 16.81
CA THR A 43 -11.30 -0.93 16.53
C THR A 43 -12.23 -2.12 16.75
N THR A 44 -13.05 -2.10 17.81
CA THR A 44 -14.03 -3.15 18.11
C THR A 44 -15.07 -3.22 16.99
N ASP A 45 -15.59 -2.07 16.56
CA ASP A 45 -16.55 -1.97 15.46
C ASP A 45 -15.96 -2.50 14.15
N ALA A 46 -14.72 -2.12 13.84
CA ALA A 46 -14.03 -2.62 12.65
C ALA A 46 -13.84 -4.13 12.67
N VAL A 47 -13.56 -4.75 13.82
CA VAL A 47 -13.47 -6.22 13.94
C VAL A 47 -14.83 -6.86 13.67
N PHE A 48 -15.91 -6.37 14.27
CA PHE A 48 -17.25 -6.93 14.04
C PHE A 48 -17.73 -6.72 12.61
N GLU A 49 -17.33 -5.64 11.95
CA GLU A 49 -17.58 -5.43 10.53
C GLU A 49 -16.86 -6.47 9.66
N LEU A 50 -15.61 -6.82 9.99
CA LEU A 50 -14.89 -7.91 9.30
C LEU A 50 -15.59 -9.27 9.50
N ILE A 51 -16.14 -9.53 10.69
CA ILE A 51 -16.94 -10.75 10.95
C ILE A 51 -18.18 -10.77 10.03
N LYS A 52 -18.92 -9.66 9.93
CA LYS A 52 -20.11 -9.53 9.08
C LYS A 52 -19.80 -9.67 7.59
N GLN A 53 -18.62 -9.24 7.16
CA GLN A 53 -18.18 -9.33 5.75
C GLN A 53 -17.61 -10.71 5.37
N TYR A 54 -17.23 -11.53 6.35
CA TYR A 54 -16.60 -12.82 6.09
C TYR A 54 -17.44 -13.76 5.22
N PRO A 55 -18.77 -13.90 5.39
CA PRO A 55 -19.58 -14.77 4.52
C PRO A 55 -19.49 -14.41 3.03
N LEU A 56 -19.32 -13.12 2.70
CA LEU A 56 -19.22 -12.63 1.33
C LEU A 56 -17.81 -12.80 0.75
N THR A 57 -16.80 -12.59 1.58
CA THR A 57 -15.39 -12.53 1.13
C THR A 57 -14.67 -13.87 1.25
N GLN A 58 -15.10 -14.73 2.19
CA GLN A 58 -14.43 -15.98 2.60
C GLN A 58 -12.94 -15.79 2.91
N ARG A 59 -12.54 -14.56 3.28
CA ARG A 59 -11.15 -14.17 3.54
C ARG A 59 -10.94 -13.99 5.05
N PRO A 60 -10.12 -14.84 5.69
CA PRO A 60 -9.73 -14.63 7.08
C PRO A 60 -8.96 -13.34 7.26
N SER A 61 -9.38 -12.54 8.24
CA SER A 61 -8.76 -11.25 8.53
C SER A 61 -7.80 -11.34 9.71
N PHE A 62 -6.76 -10.49 9.71
CA PHE A 62 -5.77 -10.44 10.78
C PHE A 62 -5.66 -9.08 11.43
N VAL A 63 -5.58 -9.09 12.77
CA VAL A 63 -5.39 -7.89 13.58
C VAL A 63 -4.09 -8.01 14.38
N ALA A 64 -3.19 -7.05 14.17
CA ALA A 64 -1.91 -6.96 14.86
C ALA A 64 -1.92 -5.87 15.94
N THR A 65 -1.29 -6.16 17.08
CA THR A 65 -1.13 -5.21 18.20
C THR A 65 0.34 -4.80 18.30
N VAL A 66 0.74 -3.86 17.44
CA VAL A 66 2.15 -3.54 17.20
C VAL A 66 2.71 -2.71 18.34
N ASN A 67 3.88 -3.12 18.83
CA ASN A 67 4.67 -2.38 19.80
C ASN A 67 6.12 -2.23 19.31
N VAL A 68 7.03 -1.70 20.13
CA VAL A 68 8.43 -1.48 19.73
C VAL A 68 9.16 -2.79 19.36
N ASP A 69 8.84 -3.91 20.01
CA ASP A 69 9.49 -5.20 19.73
C ASP A 69 9.17 -5.68 18.31
N PHE A 70 7.95 -5.42 17.81
CA PHE A 70 7.58 -5.71 16.42
C PHE A 70 8.46 -4.94 15.43
N LEU A 71 8.67 -3.64 15.68
CA LEU A 71 9.51 -2.80 14.82
C LEU A 71 10.96 -3.29 14.81
N VAL A 72 11.49 -3.65 15.98
CA VAL A 72 12.86 -4.17 16.12
C VAL A 72 13.03 -5.53 15.45
N ASN A 73 12.01 -6.38 15.46
CA ASN A 73 12.06 -7.70 14.82
C ASN A 73 11.87 -7.61 13.30
N ALA A 74 11.00 -6.71 12.82
CA ALA A 74 10.66 -6.54 11.41
C ALA A 74 11.73 -5.78 10.61
N HIS A 75 12.52 -4.92 11.25
CA HIS A 75 13.48 -4.05 10.55
C HIS A 75 14.94 -4.32 10.92
N ALA A 76 15.80 -4.11 9.92
CA ALA A 76 17.19 -3.81 10.15
C ALA A 76 17.33 -2.38 10.67
N TRP A 77 18.05 -2.23 11.78
CA TRP A 77 18.27 -0.94 12.45
C TRP A 77 19.67 -0.35 12.16
N LEU A 78 20.58 -1.12 11.56
CA LEU A 78 21.87 -0.63 11.06
C LEU A 78 22.08 -0.98 9.58
N PRO A 79 22.82 -0.16 8.81
CA PRO A 79 23.21 -0.49 7.44
C PRO A 79 23.97 -1.82 7.38
N GLY A 80 23.62 -2.67 6.41
CA GLY A 80 24.28 -3.96 6.20
C GLY A 80 23.84 -5.10 7.14
N GLN A 81 22.94 -4.84 8.09
CA GLN A 81 22.32 -5.89 8.89
C GLN A 81 21.06 -6.43 8.20
N LEU A 82 20.79 -7.72 8.39
CA LEU A 82 19.50 -8.30 8.05
C LEU A 82 18.54 -8.13 9.23
N PRO A 83 17.23 -7.90 8.96
CA PRO A 83 16.20 -8.00 10.00
C PRO A 83 16.23 -9.38 10.64
N ARG A 84 15.79 -9.46 11.90
CA ARG A 84 15.68 -10.76 12.58
C ARG A 84 14.58 -11.62 11.94
N HIS A 85 13.47 -10.99 11.56
CA HIS A 85 12.30 -11.60 10.94
C HIS A 85 11.84 -10.75 9.75
N PRO A 86 12.50 -10.83 8.59
CA PRO A 86 12.15 -10.01 7.43
C PRO A 86 10.69 -10.22 6.97
N GLU A 87 10.15 -11.43 7.14
CA GLU A 87 8.77 -11.80 6.82
C GLU A 87 7.72 -11.03 7.64
N LEU A 88 8.07 -10.60 8.87
CA LEU A 88 7.14 -9.90 9.75
C LEU A 88 6.68 -8.57 9.14
N LEU A 89 7.55 -7.86 8.44
CA LEU A 89 7.22 -6.56 7.85
C LEU A 89 6.08 -6.67 6.84
N ASP A 90 6.14 -7.68 5.96
CA ASP A 90 5.11 -7.89 4.95
C ASP A 90 3.79 -8.39 5.57
N ILE A 91 3.86 -9.18 6.65
CA ILE A 91 2.66 -9.57 7.41
C ILE A 91 1.98 -8.33 8.00
N LEU A 92 2.75 -7.45 8.65
CA LEU A 92 2.21 -6.23 9.27
C LEU A 92 1.66 -5.23 8.25
N ARG A 93 2.30 -5.10 7.09
CA ARG A 93 1.79 -4.25 5.99
C ARG A 93 0.44 -4.74 5.45
N ASN A 94 0.24 -6.05 5.43
CA ASN A 94 -0.95 -6.68 4.85
C ASN A 94 -2.02 -7.09 5.87
N ALA A 95 -1.76 -6.89 7.17
CA ALA A 95 -2.77 -7.06 8.21
C ALA A 95 -3.99 -6.16 7.92
N ASP A 96 -5.17 -6.62 8.31
CA ASP A 96 -6.43 -5.90 8.09
C ASP A 96 -6.58 -4.73 9.06
N ILE A 97 -6.13 -4.91 10.30
CA ILE A 97 -6.05 -3.85 11.33
C ILE A 97 -4.71 -3.96 12.06
N VAL A 98 -4.04 -2.83 12.28
CA VAL A 98 -2.78 -2.71 13.01
C VAL A 98 -2.94 -1.63 14.08
N THR A 99 -3.04 -2.05 15.33
CA THR A 99 -3.20 -1.14 16.47
C THR A 99 -1.86 -0.78 17.11
N ALA A 100 -1.80 0.37 17.77
CA ALA A 100 -0.65 0.79 18.56
C ALA A 100 -0.70 0.26 20.01
N ASP A 101 0.02 -0.83 20.27
CA ASP A 101 0.21 -1.43 21.60
C ASP A 101 1.41 -0.83 22.34
N GLY A 102 1.41 0.49 22.52
CA GLY A 102 2.47 1.14 23.30
C GLY A 102 2.57 2.64 23.08
N MET A 103 2.95 3.34 24.14
CA MET A 103 3.15 4.79 24.11
C MET A 103 4.28 5.28 23.20
N PRO A 104 5.40 4.56 23.01
CA PRO A 104 6.43 5.01 22.09
C PRO A 104 5.92 5.23 20.66
N LEU A 105 4.97 4.41 20.19
CA LEU A 105 4.34 4.60 18.88
C LEU A 105 3.44 5.84 18.86
N VAL A 106 2.66 6.05 19.92
CA VAL A 106 1.83 7.26 20.06
C VAL A 106 2.70 8.51 20.09
N TRP A 107 3.80 8.53 20.84
CA TRP A 107 4.72 9.66 20.88
C TRP A 107 5.41 9.90 19.53
N LEU A 108 5.85 8.83 18.86
CA LEU A 108 6.45 8.93 17.54
C LEU A 108 5.44 9.48 16.51
N SER A 109 4.18 9.04 16.57
CA SER A 109 3.11 9.55 15.71
C SER A 109 2.92 11.06 15.88
N LYS A 110 2.94 11.56 17.13
CA LYS A 110 2.90 13.00 17.45
C LYS A 110 4.12 13.74 16.90
N LEU A 111 5.31 13.17 17.04
CA LEU A 111 6.56 13.77 16.58
C LEU A 111 6.62 13.89 15.04
N LEU A 112 6.02 12.92 14.34
CA LEU A 112 5.84 12.92 12.89
C LEU A 112 4.67 13.81 12.43
N GLY A 113 3.96 14.47 13.34
CA GLY A 113 2.85 15.38 13.03
C GLY A 113 1.51 14.67 12.75
N ARG A 114 1.42 13.36 13.00
CA ARG A 114 0.26 12.51 12.71
C ARG A 114 -0.17 11.77 13.95
N SER A 115 -0.86 12.47 14.85
CA SER A 115 -1.16 11.94 16.17
C SER A 115 -2.18 10.80 16.11
N LEU A 116 -1.82 9.65 16.66
CA LEU A 116 -2.79 8.57 16.91
C LEU A 116 -3.82 9.00 17.97
N LYS A 117 -5.10 8.71 17.72
CA LYS A 117 -6.25 9.02 18.59
C LYS A 117 -6.09 8.36 19.96
N GLN A 118 -5.70 7.07 19.97
CA GLN A 118 -5.64 6.28 21.19
C GLN A 118 -4.56 5.20 21.09
N ARG A 119 -3.98 4.84 22.25
CA ARG A 119 -3.24 3.59 22.42
C ARG A 119 -4.24 2.44 22.58
N VAL A 120 -4.24 1.48 21.66
CA VAL A 120 -5.13 0.31 21.70
C VAL A 120 -4.26 -0.93 21.90
N THR A 121 -4.35 -1.52 23.10
CA THR A 121 -3.55 -2.71 23.47
C THR A 121 -4.36 -3.98 23.27
N GLY A 122 -3.68 -5.11 23.02
CA GLY A 122 -4.36 -6.42 23.01
C GLY A 122 -5.06 -6.72 24.35
N ALA A 123 -4.48 -6.25 25.46
CA ALA A 123 -5.04 -6.41 26.79
C ALA A 123 -6.34 -5.63 26.98
N ASP A 124 -6.54 -4.49 26.32
CA ASP A 124 -7.79 -3.73 26.35
C ASP A 124 -8.80 -4.24 25.30
N LEU A 125 -8.30 -4.66 24.15
CA LEU A 125 -9.10 -5.12 23.02
C LEU A 125 -9.79 -6.45 23.28
N VAL A 126 -9.12 -7.44 23.89
CA VAL A 126 -9.75 -8.74 24.19
C VAL A 126 -10.99 -8.60 25.08
N PRO A 127 -10.94 -7.91 26.24
CA PRO A 127 -12.13 -7.62 27.05
C PRO A 127 -13.25 -6.93 26.27
N ALA A 128 -12.94 -5.92 25.45
CA ALA A 128 -13.93 -5.18 24.67
C ALA A 128 -14.62 -6.08 23.63
N LEU A 129 -13.85 -6.90 22.92
CA LEU A 129 -14.36 -7.87 21.96
C LEU A 129 -15.20 -8.95 22.64
N CYS A 130 -14.78 -9.47 23.81
CA CYS A 130 -15.56 -10.45 24.55
C CYS A 130 -16.90 -9.89 25.06
N LEU A 131 -16.91 -8.64 25.55
CA LEU A 131 -18.14 -7.95 25.93
C LEU A 131 -19.11 -7.86 24.74
N ARG A 132 -18.62 -7.41 23.59
CA ARG A 132 -19.43 -7.28 22.38
C ARG A 132 -19.86 -8.64 21.82
N ALA A 133 -19.00 -9.64 21.89
CA ALA A 133 -19.29 -11.00 21.44
C ALA A 133 -20.41 -11.64 22.26
N ALA A 134 -20.43 -11.40 23.58
CA ALA A 134 -21.55 -11.83 24.44
C ALA A 134 -22.88 -11.15 24.07
N GLN A 135 -22.85 -9.91 23.57
CA GLN A 135 -24.04 -9.17 23.16
C GLN A 135 -24.55 -9.58 21.77
N GLU A 136 -23.64 -9.86 20.83
CA GLU A 136 -23.95 -10.22 19.43
C GLU A 136 -23.98 -11.73 19.17
N ASN A 137 -23.86 -12.57 20.21
CA ASN A 137 -23.76 -14.03 20.12
C ASN A 137 -22.58 -14.52 19.25
N ALA A 138 -21.49 -13.76 19.21
CA ALA A 138 -20.26 -14.20 18.56
C ALA A 138 -19.45 -15.10 19.50
N SER A 139 -18.73 -16.04 18.92
CA SER A 139 -17.94 -17.04 19.63
C SER A 139 -16.44 -16.75 19.53
N VAL A 140 -15.72 -17.04 20.61
CA VAL A 140 -14.26 -16.82 20.71
C VAL A 140 -13.51 -18.14 20.88
N TYR A 141 -12.30 -18.21 20.34
CA TYR A 141 -11.35 -19.31 20.54
C TYR A 141 -10.04 -18.78 21.10
N LEU A 142 -9.49 -19.44 22.13
CA LEU A 142 -8.23 -19.05 22.75
C LEU A 142 -7.13 -20.04 22.34
N LEU A 143 -6.17 -19.56 21.56
CA LEU A 143 -5.03 -20.34 21.07
C LEU A 143 -3.72 -19.83 21.67
N GLY A 144 -2.94 -20.72 22.27
CA GLY A 144 -1.63 -20.40 22.87
C GLY A 144 -1.72 -20.09 24.36
N GLY A 145 -0.74 -19.33 24.88
CA GLY A 145 -0.50 -19.24 26.32
C GLY A 145 0.01 -20.56 26.93
N ARG A 146 0.37 -20.52 28.22
CA ARG A 146 0.60 -21.76 28.98
C ARG A 146 -0.74 -22.47 29.19
N GLU A 147 -0.77 -23.79 29.11
CA GLU A 147 -2.00 -24.61 29.14
C GLU A 147 -3.01 -24.19 30.23
N GLN A 148 -2.55 -24.01 31.47
CA GLN A 148 -3.40 -23.58 32.58
C GLN A 148 -3.86 -22.12 32.47
N ILE A 149 -3.06 -21.25 31.85
CA ILE A 149 -3.35 -19.81 31.76
C ILE A 149 -4.45 -19.55 30.73
N ALA A 150 -4.46 -20.24 29.59
CA ALA A 150 -5.50 -20.07 28.57
C ALA A 150 -6.87 -20.55 29.06
N LEU A 151 -6.91 -21.69 29.77
CA LEU A 151 -8.12 -22.21 30.39
C LEU A 151 -8.65 -21.26 31.47
N GLN A 152 -7.79 -20.80 32.38
CA GLN A 152 -8.17 -19.81 33.41
C GLN A 152 -8.64 -18.50 32.79
N ALA A 153 -8.04 -18.06 31.68
CA ALA A 153 -8.50 -16.87 30.96
C ALA A 153 -9.90 -17.08 30.39
N ALA A 154 -10.19 -18.24 29.79
CA ALA A 154 -11.52 -18.56 29.29
C ALA A 154 -12.58 -18.55 30.40
N ASP A 155 -12.31 -19.18 31.54
CA ASP A 155 -13.24 -19.21 32.68
C ASP A 155 -13.49 -17.81 33.26
N LYS A 156 -12.43 -17.00 33.35
CA LYS A 156 -12.54 -15.62 33.81
C LYS A 156 -13.33 -14.75 32.84
N LEU A 157 -13.13 -14.91 31.53
CA LEU A 157 -13.90 -14.18 30.52
C LEU A 157 -15.37 -14.58 30.52
N LYS A 158 -15.69 -15.87 30.66
CA LYS A 158 -17.08 -16.36 30.79
C LYS A 158 -17.77 -15.81 32.04
N SER A 159 -17.08 -15.79 33.18
CA SER A 159 -17.66 -15.25 34.42
C SER A 159 -17.83 -13.73 34.37
N GLN A 160 -16.92 -13.02 33.71
CA GLN A 160 -17.00 -11.56 33.56
C GLN A 160 -18.03 -11.11 32.51
N TYR A 161 -18.27 -11.91 31.48
CA TYR A 161 -19.19 -11.61 30.38
C TYR A 161 -20.24 -12.72 30.21
N PRO A 162 -21.32 -12.70 31.01
CA PRO A 162 -22.43 -13.63 30.85
C PRO A 162 -22.97 -13.59 29.41
N GLY A 163 -23.12 -14.77 28.78
CA GLY A 163 -23.51 -14.89 27.37
C GLY A 163 -22.35 -15.12 26.40
N LEU A 164 -21.09 -14.94 26.84
CA LEU A 164 -19.93 -15.21 25.99
C LEU A 164 -19.81 -16.71 25.68
N THR A 165 -19.78 -17.04 24.40
CA THR A 165 -19.46 -18.41 23.94
C THR A 165 -17.97 -18.55 23.70
N VAL A 166 -17.29 -19.40 24.46
CA VAL A 166 -15.92 -19.83 24.16
C VAL A 166 -16.00 -21.17 23.44
N ALA A 167 -15.78 -21.15 22.13
CA ALA A 167 -15.88 -22.30 21.24
C ALA A 167 -14.76 -23.33 21.45
N GLY A 168 -13.60 -22.89 21.95
CA GLY A 168 -12.50 -23.78 22.28
C GLY A 168 -11.31 -23.07 22.92
N VAL A 169 -10.45 -23.87 23.53
CA VAL A 169 -9.19 -23.44 24.13
C VAL A 169 -8.14 -24.49 23.77
N ASN A 170 -7.00 -24.06 23.25
CA ASN A 170 -5.89 -24.95 22.94
C ASN A 170 -4.56 -24.21 23.15
N SER A 171 -3.58 -24.86 23.77
CA SER A 171 -2.26 -24.28 24.04
C SER A 171 -1.15 -25.14 23.42
N PRO A 172 -1.13 -25.27 22.08
CA PRO A 172 -0.17 -26.14 21.41
C PRO A 172 1.23 -25.52 21.41
N PHE A 173 2.25 -26.37 21.28
CA PHE A 173 3.59 -25.91 20.95
C PHE A 173 3.70 -25.70 19.44
N VAL A 174 4.13 -24.50 19.03
CA VAL A 174 4.29 -24.14 17.62
C VAL A 174 5.74 -23.75 17.35
N THR A 175 6.29 -24.30 16.27
CA THR A 175 7.61 -23.97 15.76
C THR A 175 7.49 -23.04 14.55
N THR A 176 8.18 -21.90 14.61
CA THR A 176 8.21 -20.87 13.55
C THR A 176 9.62 -20.57 13.07
N GLU A 177 10.63 -21.30 13.57
CA GLU A 177 12.05 -21.13 13.24
C GLU A 177 12.75 -22.49 13.28
N GLY A 178 13.83 -22.65 12.51
CA GLY A 178 14.67 -23.85 12.50
C GLY A 178 14.13 -25.00 11.65
N VAL A 179 14.78 -26.16 11.75
CA VAL A 179 14.56 -27.34 10.86
C VAL A 179 13.12 -27.90 10.94
N ASN A 180 12.41 -27.61 12.04
CA ASN A 180 11.05 -28.09 12.29
C ASN A 180 9.97 -27.03 11.98
N ILE A 181 10.29 -26.01 11.17
CA ILE A 181 9.33 -24.97 10.76
C ILE A 181 8.16 -25.56 9.96
N ASP A 182 8.39 -26.62 9.18
CA ASP A 182 7.40 -27.26 8.31
C ASP A 182 6.72 -28.47 8.98
N ASN A 183 6.46 -28.41 10.28
CA ASN A 183 5.63 -29.43 10.94
C ASN A 183 4.15 -29.24 10.57
N GLU A 184 3.83 -29.45 9.29
CA GLU A 184 2.49 -29.29 8.72
C GLU A 184 1.46 -30.16 9.44
N ALA A 185 1.85 -31.36 9.91
CA ALA A 185 0.95 -32.25 10.62
C ALA A 185 0.45 -31.64 11.95
N ASN A 186 1.33 -31.01 12.73
CA ASN A 186 0.94 -30.33 13.97
C ASN A 186 0.08 -29.09 13.70
N ASP A 187 0.47 -28.28 12.72
CA ASP A 187 -0.33 -27.12 12.31
C ASP A 187 -1.72 -27.53 11.81
N GLN A 188 -1.81 -28.61 11.02
CA GLN A 188 -3.08 -29.11 10.51
C GLN A 188 -4.01 -29.57 11.63
N GLN A 189 -3.51 -30.28 12.64
CA GLN A 189 -4.32 -30.68 13.80
C GLN A 189 -4.89 -29.46 14.55
N ILE A 190 -4.09 -28.39 14.70
CA ILE A 190 -4.52 -27.15 15.35
C ILE A 190 -5.60 -26.47 14.50
N VAL A 191 -5.37 -26.35 13.19
CA VAL A 191 -6.32 -25.75 12.24
C VAL A 191 -7.63 -26.54 12.20
N ASP A 192 -7.59 -27.86 12.15
CA ASP A 192 -8.78 -28.72 12.12
C ASP A 192 -9.62 -28.55 13.39
N ALA A 193 -8.97 -28.50 14.57
CA ALA A 193 -9.65 -28.26 15.84
C ALA A 193 -10.32 -26.88 15.89
N ILE A 194 -9.66 -25.84 15.35
CA ILE A 194 -10.23 -24.49 15.26
C ILE A 194 -11.43 -24.48 14.30
N ASN A 195 -11.26 -25.04 13.11
CA ASN A 195 -12.31 -25.09 12.08
C ASN A 195 -13.52 -25.92 12.53
N GLN A 196 -13.31 -26.99 13.29
CA GLN A 196 -14.39 -27.80 13.88
C GLN A 196 -15.18 -26.99 14.92
N ALA A 197 -14.49 -26.19 15.72
CA ALA A 197 -15.10 -25.32 16.72
C ALA A 197 -15.86 -24.13 16.11
N ARG A 198 -15.56 -23.74 14.86
CA ARG A 198 -16.18 -22.64 14.11
C ARG A 198 -16.28 -21.32 14.90
N PRO A 199 -15.16 -20.80 15.44
CA PRO A 199 -15.19 -19.53 16.16
C PRO A 199 -15.33 -18.34 15.20
N ASP A 200 -15.93 -17.25 15.68
CA ASP A 200 -15.98 -15.97 14.96
C ASP A 200 -14.67 -15.17 15.16
N ILE A 201 -14.07 -15.30 16.34
CA ILE A 201 -12.83 -14.62 16.72
C ILE A 201 -11.82 -15.63 17.26
N LEU A 202 -10.61 -15.66 16.69
CA LEU A 202 -9.48 -16.43 17.18
C LEU A 202 -8.44 -15.53 17.86
N PHE A 203 -8.21 -15.72 19.15
CA PHE A 203 -7.15 -15.06 19.89
C PHE A 203 -5.88 -15.91 19.90
N ILE A 204 -4.77 -15.37 19.37
CA ILE A 204 -3.48 -16.07 19.25
C ILE A 204 -2.45 -15.46 20.21
N GLY A 205 -2.06 -16.22 21.23
CA GLY A 205 -1.13 -15.85 22.29
C GLY A 205 0.20 -16.60 22.24
N PHE A 206 0.85 -16.70 21.07
CA PHE A 206 2.19 -17.32 20.94
C PHE A 206 3.34 -16.34 21.16
N GLY A 207 3.05 -15.03 21.19
CA GLY A 207 4.04 -13.97 21.26
C GLY A 207 4.57 -13.58 19.88
N ASN A 208 5.03 -12.33 19.77
CA ASN A 208 5.66 -11.83 18.55
C ASN A 208 7.07 -12.43 18.40
N PRO A 209 7.47 -12.86 17.18
CA PRO A 209 6.75 -12.82 15.91
C PRO A 209 5.95 -14.11 15.59
N LYS A 210 5.98 -15.10 16.49
CA LYS A 210 5.48 -16.46 16.24
C LYS A 210 4.00 -16.48 15.84
N GLN A 211 3.19 -15.68 16.51
CA GLN A 211 1.75 -15.62 16.24
C GLN A 211 1.44 -15.04 14.84
N GLU A 212 2.18 -14.02 14.40
CA GLU A 212 2.03 -13.43 13.07
C GLU A 212 2.44 -14.42 11.98
N ILE A 213 3.60 -15.07 12.15
CA ILE A 213 4.15 -16.04 11.19
C ILE A 213 3.24 -17.27 11.09
N TRP A 214 2.79 -17.82 12.22
CA TRP A 214 1.90 -18.97 12.24
C TRP A 214 0.56 -18.65 11.56
N PHE A 215 -0.02 -17.48 11.84
CA PHE A 215 -1.23 -17.04 11.16
C PHE A 215 -1.00 -16.93 9.65
N GLN A 216 0.04 -16.24 9.21
CA GLN A 216 0.32 -16.04 7.79
C GLN A 216 0.49 -17.39 7.04
N ARG A 217 1.15 -18.37 7.67
CA ARG A 217 1.32 -19.72 7.12
C ARG A 217 0.00 -20.48 7.00
N ASN A 218 -0.91 -20.33 7.97
CA ASN A 218 -2.13 -21.14 8.05
C ASN A 218 -3.41 -20.43 7.60
N LYS A 219 -3.36 -19.11 7.31
CA LYS A 219 -4.56 -18.29 7.03
C LYS A 219 -5.45 -18.85 5.93
N HIS A 220 -4.89 -19.47 4.90
CA HIS A 220 -5.67 -20.03 3.78
C HIS A 220 -6.43 -21.33 4.14
N LYS A 221 -6.11 -21.93 5.29
CA LYS A 221 -6.76 -23.13 5.83
C LYS A 221 -7.73 -22.82 6.97
N LEU A 222 -7.69 -21.60 7.52
CA LEU A 222 -8.51 -21.20 8.66
C LEU A 222 -9.89 -20.73 8.19
N ASN A 223 -10.94 -21.30 8.76
CA ASN A 223 -12.33 -20.89 8.54
C ASN A 223 -12.81 -19.97 9.67
N VAL A 224 -11.97 -18.99 10.03
CA VAL A 224 -12.23 -18.03 11.09
C VAL A 224 -12.33 -16.64 10.47
N PRO A 225 -13.41 -15.88 10.73
CA PRO A 225 -13.56 -14.53 10.21
C PRO A 225 -12.40 -13.61 10.59
N VAL A 226 -12.04 -13.55 11.87
CA VAL A 226 -11.01 -12.64 12.38
C VAL A 226 -10.08 -13.35 13.37
N SER A 227 -8.77 -13.17 13.17
CA SER A 227 -7.72 -13.63 14.08
C SER A 227 -6.94 -12.45 14.65
N LEU A 228 -6.69 -12.46 15.96
CA LEU A 228 -5.98 -11.40 16.68
C LEU A 228 -4.69 -11.95 17.30
N GLY A 229 -3.55 -11.34 16.95
CA GLY A 229 -2.30 -11.53 17.69
C GLY A 229 -2.33 -10.73 18.99
N ILE A 230 -2.33 -11.41 20.14
CA ILE A 230 -2.51 -10.75 21.47
C ILE A 230 -1.34 -10.94 22.42
N GLY A 231 -0.28 -11.66 22.03
CA GLY A 231 0.89 -11.90 22.86
C GLY A 231 0.53 -12.47 24.23
N GLY A 232 1.14 -11.93 25.29
CA GLY A 232 0.90 -12.36 26.69
C GLY A 232 -0.38 -11.81 27.33
N THR A 233 -1.44 -11.56 26.55
CA THR A 233 -2.69 -10.98 27.07
C THR A 233 -3.42 -11.92 28.03
N PHE A 234 -3.34 -13.24 27.82
CA PHE A 234 -3.97 -14.21 28.73
C PHE A 234 -3.43 -14.10 30.16
N GLU A 235 -2.13 -13.86 30.34
CA GLU A 235 -1.52 -13.64 31.66
C GLU A 235 -2.09 -12.42 32.38
N PHE A 236 -2.38 -11.33 31.65
CA PHE A 236 -3.01 -10.13 32.18
C PHE A 236 -4.48 -10.36 32.55
N ILE A 237 -5.20 -11.14 31.75
CA ILE A 237 -6.60 -11.48 32.03
C ILE A 237 -6.67 -12.26 33.33
N VAL A 238 -5.90 -13.35 33.47
CA VAL A 238 -5.88 -14.18 34.68
C VAL A 238 -5.44 -13.38 35.92
N GLY A 239 -4.64 -12.32 35.75
CA GLY A 239 -4.11 -11.51 36.84
C GLY A 239 -2.78 -12.04 37.37
N SER A 240 -2.13 -12.96 36.64
CA SER A 240 -0.79 -13.45 36.95
C SER A 240 0.28 -12.36 36.76
N VAL A 241 -0.04 -11.30 36.02
CA VAL A 241 0.76 -10.07 35.89
C VAL A 241 -0.14 -8.87 36.18
N ASN A 242 0.25 -8.05 37.15
CA ASN A 242 -0.55 -6.88 37.54
C ASN A 242 -0.46 -5.79 36.46
N ARG A 243 -1.59 -5.18 36.09
CA ARG A 243 -1.57 -3.96 35.27
C ARG A 243 -1.16 -2.75 36.09
N ALA A 244 -0.60 -1.73 35.42
CA ALA A 244 -0.32 -0.46 36.07
C ALA A 244 -1.61 0.22 36.56
N PRO A 245 -1.57 1.06 37.60
CA PRO A 245 -2.71 1.90 37.97
C PRO A 245 -3.24 2.72 36.79
N ARG A 246 -4.56 2.98 36.74
CA ARG A 246 -5.21 3.68 35.61
C ARG A 246 -4.56 5.03 35.27
N TRP A 247 -4.13 5.79 36.28
CA TRP A 247 -3.45 7.08 36.06
C TRP A 247 -2.09 6.89 35.35
N MET A 248 -1.34 5.83 35.64
CA MET A 248 -0.09 5.49 34.95
C MET A 248 -0.36 5.00 33.53
N GLN A 249 -1.42 4.21 33.32
CA GLN A 249 -1.82 3.79 31.97
C GLN A 249 -2.20 5.01 31.11
N ALA A 250 -3.01 5.93 31.65
CA ALA A 250 -3.43 7.15 30.97
C ALA A 250 -2.27 8.12 30.69
N SER A 251 -1.29 8.20 31.61
CA SER A 251 -0.08 9.01 31.44
C SER A 251 0.99 8.31 30.58
N GLY A 252 0.74 7.07 30.17
CA GLY A 252 1.66 6.31 29.36
C GLY A 252 2.90 5.75 30.08
N LEU A 253 2.85 5.66 31.40
CA LEU A 253 3.92 5.17 32.28
C LEU A 253 3.80 3.67 32.60
N GLU A 254 2.90 2.95 31.92
CA GLU A 254 2.69 1.51 32.15
C GLU A 254 3.99 0.70 31.97
N TRP A 255 4.85 1.10 31.03
CA TRP A 255 6.14 0.45 30.81
C TRP A 255 7.08 0.60 32.02
N ILE A 256 7.05 1.72 32.73
CA ILE A 256 7.83 1.94 33.97
C ILE A 256 7.33 0.99 35.06
N TYR A 257 6.01 0.90 35.23
CA TYR A 257 5.44 -0.04 36.20
C TYR A 257 5.80 -1.49 35.86
N ARG A 258 5.79 -1.88 34.59
CA ARG A 258 6.24 -3.22 34.18
C ARG A 258 7.71 -3.47 34.51
N ILE A 259 8.58 -2.48 34.31
CA ILE A 259 10.00 -2.58 34.72
C ILE A 259 10.12 -2.93 36.21
N THR A 260 9.27 -2.37 37.08
CA THR A 260 9.32 -2.70 38.52
C THR A 260 8.94 -4.15 38.84
N GLN A 261 8.16 -4.81 37.97
CA GLN A 261 7.73 -6.19 38.17
C GLN A 261 8.76 -7.22 37.68
N ASP A 262 9.50 -6.90 36.62
CA ASP A 262 10.51 -7.78 36.04
C ASP A 262 11.72 -6.96 35.50
N PRO A 263 12.49 -6.34 36.41
CA PRO A 263 13.53 -5.39 36.04
C PRO A 263 14.67 -6.04 35.24
N LYS A 264 15.04 -7.28 35.60
CA LYS A 264 16.14 -8.00 34.95
C LYS A 264 15.87 -8.24 33.46
N ARG A 265 14.63 -8.62 33.10
CA ARG A 265 14.27 -8.85 31.69
C ARG A 265 13.93 -7.57 30.95
N LEU A 266 13.21 -6.64 31.60
CA LEU A 266 12.59 -5.52 30.90
C LEU A 266 13.49 -4.30 30.73
N ILE A 267 14.42 -4.00 31.63
CA ILE A 267 15.30 -2.81 31.52
C ILE A 267 16.14 -2.89 30.25
N GLY A 268 16.85 -4.00 30.05
CA GLY A 268 17.67 -4.20 28.86
C GLY A 268 16.84 -4.17 27.58
N ARG A 269 15.65 -4.79 27.60
CA ARG A 269 14.73 -4.79 26.45
C ARG A 269 14.26 -3.38 26.09
N TYR A 270 13.82 -2.58 27.07
CA TYR A 270 13.33 -1.23 26.80
C TYR A 270 14.45 -0.28 26.35
N LEU A 271 15.61 -0.30 27.01
CA LEU A 271 16.74 0.57 26.63
C LEU A 271 17.21 0.25 25.20
N THR A 272 17.41 -1.03 24.90
CA THR A 272 17.83 -1.45 23.55
C THR A 272 16.74 -1.19 22.51
N GLY A 273 15.47 -1.43 22.84
CA GLY A 273 14.33 -1.17 21.96
C GLY A 273 14.18 0.31 21.62
N ILE A 274 14.22 1.20 22.62
CA ILE A 274 14.14 2.65 22.42
C ILE A 274 15.34 3.15 21.62
N ALA A 275 16.56 2.68 21.92
CA ALA A 275 17.75 3.08 21.15
C ALA A 275 17.64 2.66 19.68
N LYS A 276 17.25 1.41 19.40
CA LYS A 276 17.02 0.93 18.03
C LYS A 276 15.92 1.71 17.33
N LEU A 277 14.81 1.99 18.00
CA LEU A 277 13.73 2.80 17.46
C LEU A 277 14.20 4.21 17.11
N ALA A 278 14.99 4.85 17.98
CA ALA A 278 15.56 6.17 17.72
C ALA A 278 16.47 6.14 16.49
N ILE A 279 17.35 5.14 16.37
CA ILE A 279 18.22 4.97 15.19
C ILE A 279 17.39 4.83 13.90
N MET A 280 16.35 3.99 13.92
CA MET A 280 15.50 3.77 12.73
C MET A 280 14.67 4.99 12.32
N THR A 281 14.25 5.81 13.30
CA THR A 281 13.37 6.96 13.06
C THR A 281 14.13 8.27 12.82
N THR A 282 15.40 8.34 13.22
CA THR A 282 16.23 9.54 13.00
C THR A 282 16.27 9.99 11.53
N PRO A 283 16.47 9.10 10.53
CA PRO A 283 16.41 9.51 9.12
C PRO A 283 15.05 10.08 8.70
N MET A 284 13.94 9.57 9.24
CA MET A 284 12.60 10.13 8.97
C MET A 284 12.51 11.55 9.49
N LEU A 285 12.97 11.80 10.72
CA LEU A 285 12.92 13.11 11.36
C LEU A 285 13.83 14.12 10.66
N LEU A 286 15.03 13.72 10.25
CA LEU A 286 15.97 14.57 9.52
C LEU A 286 15.47 14.96 8.13
N ASN A 287 14.72 14.06 7.48
CA ASN A 287 14.11 14.32 6.17
C ASN A 287 12.74 15.00 6.28
N SER A 288 12.20 15.15 7.50
CA SER A 288 10.98 15.90 7.78
C SER A 288 11.31 17.39 7.93
N ARG A 289 11.02 18.21 6.91
CA ARG A 289 11.26 19.67 6.99
C ARG A 289 10.36 20.29 8.09
N PRO A 290 10.90 21.14 8.98
CA PRO A 290 10.10 21.90 9.93
C PRO A 290 9.34 23.02 9.18
N GLY A 291 8.14 22.70 8.67
CA GLY A 291 7.29 23.64 7.95
C GLY A 291 5.97 23.05 7.42
N ALA A 292 5.94 21.76 7.11
CA ALA A 292 4.75 21.05 6.60
C ALA A 292 3.81 20.50 7.71
N ARG A 293 3.86 21.06 8.93
CA ARG A 293 3.32 20.44 10.15
C ARG A 293 1.81 20.64 10.42
N GLN A 294 1.01 21.20 9.51
CA GLN A 294 -0.35 21.66 9.89
C GLN A 294 -1.56 21.38 8.98
N HIS A 295 -1.49 20.65 7.86
CA HIS A 295 -2.66 20.57 6.95
C HIS A 295 -3.42 19.24 6.84
N GLY A 296 -3.14 18.22 7.65
CA GLY A 296 -3.88 16.95 7.54
C GLY A 296 -4.38 16.48 8.88
N ASN A 297 -5.66 16.75 9.21
CA ASN A 297 -6.53 15.87 10.00
C ASN A 297 -7.79 16.63 10.46
N ALA A 298 -8.85 16.56 9.67
CA ALA A 298 -10.28 16.58 10.05
C ALA A 298 -11.13 17.19 8.93
N ALA A 299 -10.78 18.40 8.46
CA ALA A 299 -11.58 19.12 7.46
C ALA A 299 -11.45 18.55 6.03
N ALA A 300 -10.28 17.98 5.68
CA ALA A 300 -10.05 17.41 4.35
C ALA A 300 -10.79 16.07 4.13
N ASN A 301 -10.95 15.25 5.19
CA ASN A 301 -11.70 13.99 5.11
C ASN A 301 -13.21 14.22 4.94
N GLU A 302 -13.76 15.32 5.45
CA GLU A 302 -15.16 15.69 5.19
C GLU A 302 -15.36 16.15 3.74
N GLN A 303 -14.40 16.89 3.15
CA GLN A 303 -14.49 17.32 1.74
C GLN A 303 -14.24 16.17 0.76
N ALA A 304 -13.34 15.23 1.05
CA ALA A 304 -13.11 14.05 0.23
C ALA A 304 -14.31 13.08 0.26
N ASN A 305 -14.97 12.93 1.41
CA ASN A 305 -16.21 12.16 1.52
C ASN A 305 -17.42 12.88 0.89
N ALA A 306 -17.48 14.21 0.95
CA ALA A 306 -18.51 14.99 0.24
C ALA A 306 -18.33 14.95 -1.29
N ALA A 307 -17.09 14.84 -1.79
CA ALA A 307 -16.82 14.65 -3.22
C ALA A 307 -17.20 13.26 -3.73
N LEU A 308 -17.26 12.24 -2.84
CA LEU A 308 -17.72 10.89 -3.17
C LEU A 308 -19.23 10.79 -3.39
N ASP A 309 -20.02 11.74 -2.89
CA ASP A 309 -21.47 11.83 -3.13
C ASP A 309 -21.83 12.54 -4.46
N ILE A 310 -20.84 13.11 -5.16
CA ILE A 310 -21.03 13.77 -6.47
C ILE A 310 -20.54 12.85 -7.58
N LEU A 311 -21.15 11.67 -7.69
CA LEU A 311 -20.99 10.76 -8.82
C LEU A 311 -22.00 11.14 -9.91
N ASP A 312 -21.72 12.19 -10.70
CA ASP A 312 -22.24 12.34 -12.08
C ASP A 312 -21.72 13.56 -12.88
N GLN A 313 -20.56 14.14 -12.54
CA GLN A 313 -20.01 15.26 -13.31
C GLN A 313 -18.56 15.02 -13.73
N ASP A 314 -18.30 15.27 -15.02
CA ASP A 314 -17.02 15.21 -15.72
C ASP A 314 -15.84 15.67 -14.85
N ILE A 315 -15.16 14.71 -14.22
CA ILE A 315 -13.95 14.98 -13.43
C ILE A 315 -12.83 15.29 -14.41
N ALA A 316 -12.43 16.56 -14.47
CA ALA A 316 -11.21 17.00 -15.14
C ALA A 316 -10.03 16.12 -14.69
N TYR A 317 -9.39 15.42 -15.65
CA TYR A 317 -8.24 14.56 -15.40
C TYR A 317 -7.10 15.37 -14.73
N PRO A 318 -6.75 15.10 -13.46
CA PRO A 318 -5.67 15.81 -12.76
C PRO A 318 -4.30 15.28 -13.17
N ASP A 319 -3.22 15.93 -12.73
CA ASP A 319 -1.78 15.84 -13.08
C ASP A 319 -1.12 14.46 -13.25
N ILE A 320 -1.85 13.35 -13.19
CA ILE A 320 -1.37 12.01 -13.54
C ILE A 320 -1.45 11.77 -15.04
N CYS A 321 -0.30 11.57 -15.66
CA CYS A 321 -0.24 10.85 -16.93
C CYS A 321 -0.46 9.37 -16.64
N ALA A 322 -1.69 8.93 -16.85
CA ALA A 322 -2.03 7.53 -16.79
C ALA A 322 -2.29 6.95 -18.16
N LEU A 323 -1.41 6.03 -18.53
CA LEU A 323 -1.57 5.21 -19.71
C LEU A 323 -2.32 3.96 -19.30
N SER A 324 -3.53 3.78 -19.82
CA SER A 324 -4.21 2.50 -19.80
C SER A 324 -4.02 1.84 -21.18
N ALA A 325 -2.93 1.08 -21.32
CA ALA A 325 -2.87 0.07 -22.37
C ALA A 325 -3.80 -1.09 -21.98
N ASP A 326 -4.21 -1.95 -22.92
CA ASP A 326 -5.08 -3.10 -22.60
C ASP A 326 -4.45 -4.04 -21.57
N HIS A 327 -3.13 -3.93 -21.37
CA HIS A 327 -2.32 -4.82 -20.57
C HIS A 327 -1.66 -4.18 -19.32
N TYR A 328 -1.66 -2.85 -19.16
CA TYR A 328 -1.04 -2.20 -17.99
C TYR A 328 -1.50 -0.75 -17.76
N HIS A 329 -1.17 -0.25 -16.57
CA HIS A 329 -1.37 1.10 -16.07
C HIS A 329 -0.02 1.79 -15.83
N LEU A 330 0.29 2.90 -16.50
CA LEU A 330 1.43 3.76 -16.13
C LEU A 330 0.95 4.87 -15.20
N ILE A 331 1.74 5.22 -14.18
CA ILE A 331 1.61 6.46 -13.40
C ILE A 331 2.96 7.16 -13.45
N CYS A 332 3.04 8.27 -14.17
CA CYS A 332 4.20 9.17 -14.11
C CYS A 332 4.10 10.02 -12.86
N LEU A 333 5.09 9.93 -11.98
CA LEU A 333 5.14 10.73 -10.76
C LEU A 333 5.68 12.14 -11.06
N PRO A 334 5.12 13.18 -10.42
CA PRO A 334 5.56 14.55 -10.62
C PRO A 334 6.98 14.78 -10.07
N GLU A 335 7.56 15.93 -10.41
CA GLU A 335 8.86 16.35 -9.87
C GLU A 335 8.86 16.41 -8.34
N GLU A 336 7.75 16.87 -7.74
CA GLU A 336 7.53 16.87 -6.30
C GLU A 336 6.26 16.08 -5.96
N ILE A 337 6.42 14.99 -5.20
CA ILE A 337 5.30 14.17 -4.72
C ILE A 337 4.82 14.78 -3.41
N THR A 338 3.77 15.58 -3.47
CA THR A 338 3.20 16.33 -2.32
C THR A 338 1.85 15.79 -1.89
N THR A 339 1.42 16.13 -0.68
CA THR A 339 0.10 15.79 -0.13
C THR A 339 -1.01 16.30 -1.04
N ASP A 340 -0.93 17.55 -1.48
CA ASP A 340 -1.88 18.15 -2.44
C ASP A 340 -1.97 17.34 -3.74
N TRP A 341 -0.82 16.88 -4.27
CA TRP A 341 -0.82 16.05 -5.47
C TRP A 341 -1.50 14.71 -5.22
N VAL A 342 -1.24 14.06 -4.08
CA VAL A 342 -1.89 12.79 -3.73
C VAL A 342 -3.40 12.98 -3.61
N GLU A 343 -3.85 13.99 -2.88
CA GLU A 343 -5.28 14.26 -2.65
C GLU A 343 -6.04 14.53 -3.96
N ARG A 344 -5.47 15.37 -4.85
CA ARG A 344 -6.07 15.66 -6.17
C ARG A 344 -6.22 14.42 -7.05
N ASN A 345 -5.41 13.39 -6.80
CA ASN A 345 -5.27 12.24 -7.69
C ASN A 345 -5.78 10.92 -7.09
N ALA A 346 -6.16 10.90 -5.81
CA ALA A 346 -6.46 9.68 -5.09
C ALA A 346 -7.63 8.89 -5.70
N ILE A 347 -8.69 9.57 -6.16
CA ILE A 347 -9.85 8.96 -6.86
C ILE A 347 -9.40 8.26 -8.14
N PHE A 348 -8.53 8.91 -8.90
CA PHE A 348 -8.08 8.38 -10.17
C PHE A 348 -7.15 7.17 -9.98
N ILE A 349 -6.19 7.24 -9.06
CA ILE A 349 -5.32 6.10 -8.72
C ILE A 349 -6.16 4.92 -8.22
N THR A 350 -7.16 5.20 -7.39
CA THR A 350 -8.14 4.23 -6.92
C THR A 350 -8.84 3.48 -8.05
N GLN A 351 -9.34 4.21 -9.05
CA GLN A 351 -10.02 3.63 -10.20
C GLN A 351 -9.07 2.71 -11.00
N MET A 352 -7.81 3.12 -11.20
CA MET A 352 -6.81 2.30 -11.87
C MET A 352 -6.48 1.03 -11.08
N LEU A 353 -6.31 1.14 -9.77
CA LEU A 353 -6.06 0.00 -8.89
C LEU A 353 -7.18 -1.05 -8.99
N ASN A 354 -8.43 -0.61 -9.06
CA ASN A 354 -9.60 -1.50 -9.17
C ASN A 354 -9.69 -2.28 -10.49
N GLN A 355 -8.99 -1.85 -11.55
CA GLN A 355 -8.97 -2.55 -12.84
C GLN A 355 -8.02 -3.76 -12.86
N GLN A 356 -7.25 -4.00 -11.79
CA GLN A 356 -6.39 -5.18 -11.60
C GLN A 356 -5.34 -5.43 -12.70
N ARG A 357 -5.01 -4.43 -13.53
CA ARG A 357 -3.93 -4.53 -14.53
C ARG A 357 -2.56 -4.27 -13.91
N PRO A 358 -1.45 -4.82 -14.42
CA PRO A 358 -0.11 -4.45 -14.02
C PRO A 358 0.07 -2.92 -13.90
N LEU A 359 0.60 -2.45 -12.78
CA LEU A 359 0.83 -1.04 -12.50
C LEU A 359 2.32 -0.71 -12.64
N LEU A 360 2.64 0.39 -13.30
CA LEU A 360 3.99 0.86 -13.50
C LEU A 360 4.11 2.29 -12.97
N LEU A 361 5.07 2.52 -12.09
CA LEU A 361 5.36 3.82 -11.50
C LEU A 361 6.66 4.35 -12.09
N ASP A 362 6.57 5.49 -12.75
CA ASP A 362 7.74 6.15 -13.33
C ASP A 362 8.19 7.31 -12.44
N PHE A 363 9.39 7.15 -11.86
CA PHE A 363 10.05 8.16 -11.01
C PHE A 363 11.08 9.00 -11.78
N THR A 364 11.14 8.90 -13.11
CA THR A 364 12.20 9.55 -13.92
C THR A 364 12.35 11.05 -13.64
N ASP A 365 11.24 11.78 -13.53
CA ASP A 365 11.25 13.22 -13.25
C ASP A 365 11.15 13.52 -11.74
N ALA A 366 10.84 12.53 -10.89
CA ALA A 366 10.66 12.73 -9.45
C ALA A 366 11.98 13.11 -8.76
N LYS A 367 11.94 14.20 -7.99
CA LYS A 367 13.09 14.73 -7.25
C LYS A 367 12.85 14.83 -5.75
N TYR A 368 11.59 15.02 -5.36
CA TYR A 368 11.22 15.21 -3.97
C TYR A 368 10.04 14.33 -3.57
N PHE A 369 10.15 13.77 -2.37
CA PHE A 369 9.09 13.02 -1.70
C PHE A 369 8.72 13.76 -0.41
N GLU A 370 7.48 14.29 -0.34
CA GLU A 370 6.98 14.94 0.86
C GLU A 370 6.69 13.89 1.95
N PRO A 371 7.31 14.02 3.14
CA PRO A 371 6.97 13.25 4.33
C PRO A 371 5.48 13.32 4.57
N GLY A 372 4.85 12.17 4.43
CA GLY A 372 3.44 12.03 4.61
C GLY A 372 2.78 11.30 3.47
N THR A 373 3.28 11.46 2.25
CA THR A 373 2.76 10.83 1.04
C THR A 373 3.02 9.31 0.97
N GLU A 374 3.77 8.74 1.92
CA GLU A 374 4.00 7.28 2.00
C GLU A 374 2.71 6.46 2.12
N HIS A 375 1.61 7.06 2.59
CA HIS A 375 0.31 6.42 2.66
C HIS A 375 -0.19 5.96 1.27
N LEU A 376 0.03 6.77 0.23
CA LEU A 376 -0.34 6.41 -1.14
C LEU A 376 0.38 5.13 -1.58
N PHE A 377 1.69 5.08 -1.37
CA PHE A 377 2.50 3.92 -1.76
C PHE A 377 2.13 2.67 -0.94
N LEU A 378 1.80 2.84 0.34
CA LEU A 378 1.27 1.76 1.18
C LEU A 378 -0.08 1.25 0.67
N GLN A 379 -0.99 2.13 0.26
CA GLN A 379 -2.26 1.76 -0.36
C GLN A 379 -2.04 0.95 -1.62
N MET A 380 -1.20 1.45 -2.54
CA MET A 380 -0.88 0.75 -3.79
C MET A 380 -0.23 -0.61 -3.51
N PHE A 381 0.70 -0.68 -2.54
CA PHE A 381 1.32 -1.94 -2.13
C PHE A 381 0.30 -2.93 -1.57
N ARG A 382 -0.56 -2.52 -0.64
CA ARG A 382 -1.60 -3.39 -0.04
C ARG A 382 -2.61 -3.84 -1.07
N HIS A 383 -3.10 -2.92 -1.90
CA HIS A 383 -4.06 -3.23 -2.96
C HIS A 383 -3.46 -4.22 -3.95
N SER A 384 -2.22 -3.98 -4.37
CA SER A 384 -1.54 -4.87 -5.30
C SER A 384 -1.29 -6.26 -4.72
N THR A 385 -0.92 -6.35 -3.44
CA THR A 385 -0.68 -7.63 -2.77
C THR A 385 -1.97 -8.42 -2.59
N ASN A 386 -3.06 -7.75 -2.20
CA ASN A 386 -4.36 -8.38 -1.99
C ASN A 386 -5.00 -8.87 -3.30
N ASN A 387 -4.76 -8.18 -4.42
CA ASN A 387 -5.32 -8.52 -5.73
C ASN A 387 -4.33 -9.28 -6.64
N HIS A 388 -3.16 -9.69 -6.12
CA HIS A 388 -2.07 -10.28 -6.92
C HIS A 388 -1.67 -9.44 -8.16
N GLN A 389 -1.90 -8.14 -8.10
CA GLN A 389 -1.55 -7.19 -9.16
C GLN A 389 -0.05 -6.98 -9.17
N GLN A 390 0.56 -7.05 -10.35
CA GLN A 390 1.97 -6.74 -10.49
C GLN A 390 2.17 -5.22 -10.42
N VAL A 391 3.22 -4.79 -9.70
CA VAL A 391 3.62 -3.38 -9.64
C VAL A 391 5.07 -3.31 -10.03
N TYR A 392 5.43 -2.37 -10.88
CA TYR A 392 6.76 -2.16 -11.41
C TYR A 392 7.17 -0.70 -11.18
N VAL A 393 8.45 -0.46 -10.98
CA VAL A 393 9.01 0.87 -10.73
C VAL A 393 10.13 1.12 -11.74
N SER A 394 10.12 2.28 -12.39
CA SER A 394 11.16 2.73 -13.31
C SER A 394 11.68 4.12 -12.93
N GLY A 395 12.82 4.52 -13.51
CA GLY A 395 13.30 5.91 -13.44
C GLY A 395 13.89 6.33 -12.09
N LEU A 396 14.01 5.43 -11.12
CA LEU A 396 14.48 5.74 -9.77
C LEU A 396 16.02 5.90 -9.70
N ASN A 397 16.53 6.98 -10.29
CA ASN A 397 17.98 7.24 -10.43
C ASN A 397 18.50 8.32 -9.48
N ASN A 398 17.62 9.12 -8.86
CA ASN A 398 17.99 10.23 -7.98
C ASN A 398 18.42 9.72 -6.58
N PRO A 399 19.69 9.87 -6.16
CA PRO A 399 20.16 9.36 -4.86
C PRO A 399 19.49 10.00 -3.65
N GLN A 400 19.12 11.29 -3.75
CA GLN A 400 18.44 12.00 -2.67
C GLN A 400 17.01 11.47 -2.49
N LEU A 401 16.28 11.29 -3.58
CA LEU A 401 14.95 10.69 -3.56
C LEU A 401 14.99 9.26 -3.01
N ILE A 402 15.94 8.44 -3.47
CA ILE A 402 16.13 7.07 -2.95
C ILE A 402 16.36 7.09 -1.43
N ARG A 403 17.15 8.05 -0.92
CA ARG A 403 17.38 8.20 0.52
C ARG A 403 16.11 8.59 1.27
N GLN A 404 15.28 9.46 0.71
CA GLN A 404 13.97 9.81 1.29
C GLN A 404 13.05 8.59 1.33
N LEU A 405 12.84 7.91 0.20
CA LEU A 405 12.01 6.71 0.11
C LEU A 405 12.46 5.59 1.05
N LYS A 406 13.78 5.40 1.22
CA LYS A 406 14.34 4.45 2.20
C LYS A 406 14.07 4.86 3.64
N SER A 407 14.12 6.15 3.95
CA SER A 407 13.86 6.65 5.31
C SER A 407 12.42 6.39 5.73
N PHE A 408 11.46 6.55 4.82
CA PHE A 408 10.05 6.25 5.05
C PHE A 408 9.65 4.81 4.69
N ARG A 409 10.64 3.96 4.37
CA ARG A 409 10.46 2.53 4.05
C ARG A 409 9.57 2.24 2.84
N VAL A 410 9.33 3.24 1.99
CA VAL A 410 8.63 3.11 0.71
C VAL A 410 9.46 2.31 -0.29
N TYR A 411 10.78 2.53 -0.31
CA TYR A 411 11.69 1.80 -1.20
C TYR A 411 11.59 0.27 -1.00
N ASP A 412 11.45 -0.16 0.26
CA ASP A 412 11.41 -1.57 0.64
C ASP A 412 10.15 -2.29 0.09
N MET A 413 9.09 -1.56 -0.25
CA MET A 413 7.84 -2.11 -0.82
C MET A 413 8.00 -2.57 -2.27
N PHE A 414 8.95 -1.98 -3.01
CA PHE A 414 9.10 -2.19 -4.45
C PHE A 414 10.51 -2.63 -4.86
N GLN A 415 11.41 -2.90 -3.90
CA GLN A 415 12.83 -3.14 -4.17
C GLN A 415 13.13 -4.19 -5.27
N PHE A 416 12.36 -5.29 -5.32
CA PHE A 416 12.54 -6.36 -6.31
C PHE A 416 11.89 -6.05 -7.67
N LYS A 417 11.21 -4.92 -7.76
CA LYS A 417 10.39 -4.46 -8.88
C LYS A 417 10.91 -3.14 -9.46
N VAL A 418 12.13 -2.71 -9.08
CA VAL A 418 12.79 -1.50 -9.62
C VAL A 418 13.64 -1.86 -10.84
N PHE A 419 13.40 -1.19 -11.96
CA PHE A 419 14.10 -1.39 -13.22
C PHE A 419 14.79 -0.10 -13.67
N SER A 420 15.89 -0.28 -14.41
CA SER A 420 16.68 0.84 -14.94
C SER A 420 16.02 1.57 -16.11
N SER A 421 15.08 0.93 -16.81
CA SER A 421 14.38 1.50 -17.95
C SER A 421 12.99 0.90 -18.14
N PHE A 422 12.11 1.69 -18.75
CA PHE A 422 10.73 1.33 -19.06
C PHE A 422 10.65 0.13 -20.02
N GLU A 423 11.56 0.06 -21.00
CA GLU A 423 11.58 -0.99 -22.02
C GLU A 423 11.77 -2.39 -21.44
N LYS A 424 12.56 -2.52 -20.34
CA LYS A 424 12.74 -3.80 -19.64
C LYS A 424 11.45 -4.30 -19.00
N ILE A 425 10.59 -3.38 -18.58
CA ILE A 425 9.34 -3.70 -17.92
C ILE A 425 8.31 -4.15 -18.96
N LEU A 426 8.23 -3.46 -20.10
CA LEU A 426 7.38 -3.88 -21.22
C LEU A 426 7.71 -5.30 -21.69
N PHE A 427 9.00 -5.62 -21.81
CA PHE A 427 9.45 -6.97 -22.14
C PHE A 427 8.97 -8.02 -21.13
N LEU A 428 8.97 -7.70 -19.83
CA LEU A 428 8.50 -8.61 -18.77
C LEU A 428 6.98 -8.81 -18.77
N ILE A 429 6.23 -7.77 -19.14
CA ILE A 429 4.76 -7.82 -19.20
C ILE A 429 4.28 -8.54 -20.48
N GLY A 430 5.21 -8.96 -21.36
CA GLY A 430 4.89 -9.69 -22.58
C GLY A 430 4.37 -8.77 -23.70
N ASP A 431 4.56 -7.46 -23.57
CA ASP A 431 4.32 -6.49 -24.63
C ASP A 431 5.54 -6.52 -25.57
N ASN A 432 5.66 -7.62 -26.30
CA ASN A 432 6.65 -7.77 -27.37
C ASN A 432 6.30 -6.76 -28.47
N GLN A 433 7.07 -5.67 -28.52
CA GLN A 433 7.38 -4.82 -29.68
C GLN A 433 6.70 -5.23 -31.00
N GLU A 434 5.39 -5.00 -31.10
CA GLU A 434 4.56 -4.90 -32.32
C GLU A 434 3.21 -4.18 -32.00
N SER A 435 2.94 -3.89 -30.72
CA SER A 435 1.77 -3.12 -30.29
C SER A 435 2.00 -1.61 -30.45
N ASN A 436 1.15 -0.96 -31.25
CA ASN A 436 1.17 0.49 -31.42
C ASN A 436 0.79 1.17 -30.09
N ALA A 437 1.73 1.92 -29.52
CA ALA A 437 1.50 2.64 -28.27
C ALA A 437 1.63 4.15 -28.49
N VAL A 438 0.54 4.85 -28.17
CA VAL A 438 0.53 6.31 -28.02
C VAL A 438 0.71 6.60 -26.54
N HIS A 439 1.80 7.26 -26.20
CA HIS A 439 2.18 7.69 -24.86
C HIS A 439 1.88 9.18 -24.70
N TYR A 440 1.43 9.60 -23.53
CA TYR A 440 1.12 10.98 -23.21
C TYR A 440 1.90 11.35 -21.95
N GLN A 441 2.63 12.47 -21.96
CA GLN A 441 3.45 12.93 -20.83
C GLN A 441 3.39 14.45 -20.72
N SER A 442 2.95 15.04 -19.61
CA SER A 442 3.15 16.49 -19.43
C SER A 442 4.49 16.78 -18.75
N ARG A 443 5.29 17.67 -19.35
CA ARG A 443 6.59 18.08 -18.84
C ARG A 443 6.81 19.59 -19.01
N ALA A 444 7.15 20.27 -17.92
CA ALA A 444 7.50 21.70 -17.93
C ALA A 444 6.46 22.61 -18.62
N GLY A 445 5.17 22.35 -18.41
CA GLY A 445 4.07 23.10 -19.01
C GLY A 445 3.72 22.71 -20.44
N ILE A 446 4.41 21.72 -21.01
CA ILE A 446 4.17 21.16 -22.35
C ILE A 446 3.51 19.79 -22.21
N PHE A 447 2.62 19.43 -23.12
CA PHE A 447 1.98 18.12 -23.19
C PHE A 447 2.60 17.30 -24.33
N HIS A 448 3.41 16.33 -23.97
CA HIS A 448 4.09 15.43 -24.90
C HIS A 448 3.17 14.28 -25.31
N ILE A 449 3.22 13.92 -26.57
CA ILE A 449 2.56 12.77 -27.18
C ILE A 449 3.66 11.97 -27.87
N THR A 450 4.05 10.81 -27.36
CA THR A 450 5.07 9.96 -27.99
C THR A 450 4.40 8.79 -28.66
N ILE A 451 4.61 8.59 -29.96
CA ILE A 451 4.09 7.44 -30.69
C ILE A 451 5.24 6.47 -30.98
N THR A 452 5.04 5.20 -30.66
CA THR A 452 6.03 4.13 -30.89
C THR A 452 5.41 2.99 -31.69
N GLY A 453 6.17 2.41 -32.62
CA GLY A 453 5.73 1.27 -33.44
C GLY A 453 5.29 1.68 -34.85
N THR A 454 4.34 0.94 -35.44
CA THR A 454 3.72 1.29 -36.72
C THR A 454 2.45 2.11 -36.48
N ILE A 455 1.89 2.73 -37.52
CA ILE A 455 0.61 3.42 -37.43
C ILE A 455 -0.25 2.93 -38.60
N TYR A 456 -0.86 1.75 -38.43
CA TYR A 456 -1.74 1.11 -39.43
C TYR A 456 -3.19 1.02 -38.97
N ALA A 457 -4.13 1.09 -39.91
CA ALA A 457 -5.57 1.07 -39.70
C ALA A 457 -6.13 -0.16 -38.97
N GLN A 458 -5.38 -1.26 -38.94
CA GLN A 458 -5.78 -2.54 -38.36
C GLN A 458 -5.31 -2.68 -36.91
N ASP A 459 -4.28 -1.90 -36.53
CA ASP A 459 -3.51 -2.06 -35.30
C ASP A 459 -3.48 -0.77 -34.45
N THR A 460 -4.12 0.31 -34.89
CA THR A 460 -4.07 1.61 -34.19
C THR A 460 -5.37 1.93 -33.47
N ARG A 461 -5.27 2.09 -32.15
CA ARG A 461 -6.22 2.94 -31.43
C ARG A 461 -6.18 4.34 -32.03
N PRO A 462 -7.32 5.00 -32.24
CA PRO A 462 -7.31 6.38 -32.70
C PRO A 462 -6.59 7.27 -31.70
N ILE A 463 -5.78 8.21 -32.19
CA ILE A 463 -5.33 9.37 -31.39
C ILE A 463 -6.58 10.03 -30.83
N ASP A 464 -6.81 9.88 -29.52
CA ASP A 464 -8.02 10.37 -28.87
C ASP A 464 -7.88 11.88 -28.64
N ILE A 465 -8.32 12.65 -29.63
CA ILE A 465 -8.29 14.11 -29.61
C ILE A 465 -9.11 14.66 -28.44
N SER A 466 -10.19 13.99 -28.05
CA SER A 466 -11.01 14.43 -26.92
C SER A 466 -10.24 14.29 -25.61
N ALA A 467 -9.56 13.15 -25.41
CA ALA A 467 -8.69 12.93 -24.26
C ALA A 467 -7.48 13.89 -24.26
N ILE A 468 -6.85 14.12 -25.42
CA ILE A 468 -5.73 15.06 -25.54
C ILE A 468 -6.18 16.49 -25.25
N SER A 469 -7.32 16.91 -25.78
CA SER A 469 -7.87 18.25 -25.55
C SER A 469 -8.17 18.46 -24.07
N ALA A 470 -8.80 17.47 -23.43
CA ALA A 470 -9.11 17.52 -22.00
C ALA A 470 -7.84 17.50 -21.14
N ALA A 471 -6.89 16.61 -21.43
CA ALA A 471 -5.68 16.42 -20.63
C ALA A 471 -4.66 17.54 -20.82
N SER A 472 -4.53 18.07 -22.03
CA SER A 472 -3.58 19.15 -22.30
C SER A 472 -4.01 20.47 -21.67
N GLN A 473 -5.31 20.70 -21.44
CA GLN A 473 -5.84 21.94 -20.85
C GLN A 473 -5.32 23.20 -21.56
N GLY A 474 -5.12 23.13 -22.89
CA GLY A 474 -4.60 24.23 -23.70
C GLY A 474 -3.07 24.42 -23.66
N ARG A 475 -2.33 23.54 -22.95
CA ARG A 475 -0.86 23.56 -22.93
C ARG A 475 -0.26 23.29 -24.31
N PRO A 476 0.89 23.88 -24.67
CA PRO A 476 1.60 23.54 -25.91
C PRO A 476 1.86 22.03 -26.04
N LEU A 477 1.76 21.48 -27.24
CA LEU A 477 1.85 20.04 -27.51
C LEU A 477 3.18 19.68 -28.20
N LEU A 478 3.86 18.64 -27.70
CA LEU A 478 5.03 18.04 -28.37
C LEU A 478 4.72 16.62 -28.84
N LEU A 479 4.56 16.42 -30.13
CA LEU A 479 4.35 15.10 -30.72
C LEU A 479 5.70 14.45 -31.11
N ASP A 480 6.20 13.51 -30.32
CA ASP A 480 7.39 12.71 -30.62
C ASP A 480 7.03 11.46 -31.44
N ILE A 481 7.52 11.43 -32.68
CA ILE A 481 7.38 10.30 -33.61
C ILE A 481 8.74 9.70 -33.99
N SER A 482 9.80 10.02 -33.25
CA SER A 482 11.16 9.50 -33.50
C SER A 482 11.25 7.97 -33.47
N ARG A 483 10.28 7.32 -32.84
CA ARG A 483 10.18 5.86 -32.68
C ARG A 483 9.07 5.24 -33.55
N VAL A 484 8.52 5.98 -34.51
CA VAL A 484 7.55 5.47 -35.50
C VAL A 484 8.30 4.84 -36.68
N THR A 485 8.02 3.58 -36.96
CA THR A 485 8.69 2.82 -38.02
C THR A 485 7.96 2.89 -39.36
N ASP A 486 6.62 2.95 -39.37
CA ASP A 486 5.81 3.15 -40.58
C ASP A 486 4.43 3.77 -40.26
N ILE A 487 3.77 4.41 -41.24
CA ILE A 487 2.45 5.06 -41.11
C ILE A 487 1.60 4.89 -42.38
N ASP A 488 0.33 4.52 -42.25
CA ASP A 488 -0.62 4.49 -43.37
C ASP A 488 -1.42 5.79 -43.55
N ASN A 489 -2.25 5.82 -44.59
CA ASN A 489 -3.08 6.99 -44.93
C ASN A 489 -4.10 7.35 -43.84
N ARG A 490 -4.54 6.41 -43.00
CA ARG A 490 -5.48 6.69 -41.90
C ARG A 490 -4.75 7.21 -40.66
N GLY A 491 -3.55 6.72 -40.38
CA GLY A 491 -2.65 7.28 -39.38
C GLY A 491 -2.32 8.74 -39.68
N LEU A 492 -2.02 9.05 -40.94
CA LEU A 492 -1.85 10.43 -41.40
C LEU A 492 -3.10 11.26 -41.14
N ALA A 493 -4.30 10.73 -41.43
CA ALA A 493 -5.56 11.43 -41.19
C ALA A 493 -5.79 11.75 -39.70
N GLN A 494 -5.39 10.88 -38.78
CA GLN A 494 -5.50 11.15 -37.33
C GLN A 494 -4.57 12.29 -36.89
N LEU A 495 -3.34 12.32 -37.42
CA LEU A 495 -2.41 13.44 -37.18
C LEU A 495 -2.97 14.75 -37.73
N VAL A 496 -3.64 14.73 -38.88
CA VAL A 496 -4.34 15.91 -39.42
C VAL A 496 -5.43 16.39 -38.49
N CYS A 497 -6.25 15.47 -37.96
CA CYS A 497 -7.31 15.83 -37.04
C CYS A 497 -6.75 16.47 -35.77
N LEU A 498 -5.65 15.93 -35.22
CA LEU A 498 -4.95 16.53 -34.09
C LEU A 498 -4.43 17.94 -34.43
N ALA A 499 -3.76 18.12 -35.57
CA ALA A 499 -3.26 19.44 -35.97
C ALA A 499 -4.39 20.47 -36.18
N LYS A 500 -5.49 20.05 -36.81
CA LYS A 500 -6.69 20.90 -36.99
C LYS A 500 -7.31 21.29 -35.65
N HIS A 501 -7.42 20.34 -34.73
CA HIS A 501 -7.89 20.61 -33.37
C HIS A 501 -7.03 21.66 -32.68
N CYS A 502 -5.71 21.49 -32.70
CA CYS A 502 -4.77 22.44 -32.11
C CYS A 502 -4.91 23.83 -32.73
N GLN A 503 -5.07 23.90 -34.06
CA GLN A 503 -5.28 25.16 -34.78
C GLN A 503 -6.61 25.84 -34.39
N GLN A 504 -7.69 25.08 -34.25
CA GLN A 504 -9.01 25.59 -33.83
C GLN A 504 -8.99 26.13 -32.39
N HIS A 505 -8.20 25.52 -31.52
CA HIS A 505 -8.08 25.89 -30.11
C HIS A 505 -6.88 26.79 -29.79
N HIS A 506 -6.20 27.34 -30.82
CA HIS A 506 -5.00 28.18 -30.68
C HIS A 506 -3.87 27.55 -29.84
N GLN A 507 -3.77 26.23 -29.86
CA GLN A 507 -2.79 25.45 -29.12
C GLN A 507 -1.56 25.21 -30.00
N GLN A 508 -0.37 25.51 -29.49
CA GLN A 508 0.87 25.24 -30.23
C GLN A 508 1.12 23.74 -30.34
N LEU A 509 1.59 23.28 -31.50
CA LEU A 509 1.93 21.88 -31.76
C LEU A 509 3.27 21.80 -32.49
N VAL A 510 4.24 21.11 -31.88
CA VAL A 510 5.55 20.81 -32.45
C VAL A 510 5.68 19.31 -32.63
N MET A 511 6.27 18.86 -33.73
CA MET A 511 6.54 17.46 -34.02
C MET A 511 8.04 17.18 -33.98
N LEU A 512 8.43 16.16 -33.23
CA LEU A 512 9.82 15.73 -33.04
C LEU A 512 10.09 14.41 -33.79
N GLY A 513 11.23 14.34 -34.48
CA GLY A 513 11.79 13.07 -34.97
C GLY A 513 11.18 12.55 -36.27
N ALA A 514 10.55 13.43 -37.06
CA ALA A 514 10.04 13.09 -38.39
C ALA A 514 11.19 12.72 -39.34
N ASN A 515 11.37 11.44 -39.66
CA ASN A 515 12.37 10.97 -40.62
C ASN A 515 12.06 11.48 -42.06
N ALA A 516 13.03 11.38 -42.97
CA ALA A 516 12.90 11.94 -44.32
C ALA A 516 11.70 11.34 -45.11
N ALA A 517 11.44 10.04 -44.98
CA ALA A 517 10.31 9.38 -45.61
C ALA A 517 8.97 9.90 -45.07
N PHE A 518 8.89 10.14 -43.76
CA PHE A 518 7.72 10.70 -43.09
C PHE A 518 7.45 12.14 -43.55
N ARG A 519 8.48 12.99 -43.59
CA ARG A 519 8.38 14.38 -44.09
C ARG A 519 7.90 14.41 -45.55
N GLN A 520 8.36 13.48 -46.38
CA GLN A 520 7.90 13.37 -47.76
C GLN A 520 6.41 12.99 -47.86
N ARG A 521 5.92 12.07 -47.02
CA ARG A 521 4.50 11.70 -46.96
C ARG A 521 3.62 12.84 -46.44
N LEU A 522 4.06 13.56 -45.40
CA LEU A 522 3.37 14.77 -44.93
C LEU A 522 3.30 15.85 -46.01
N SER A 523 4.39 16.06 -46.74
CA SER A 523 4.45 17.02 -47.85
C SER A 523 3.52 16.61 -48.99
N ALA A 524 3.51 15.33 -49.38
CA ALA A 524 2.59 14.80 -50.39
C ALA A 524 1.11 14.91 -49.99
N ALA A 525 0.82 14.87 -48.69
CA ALA A 525 -0.51 15.10 -48.14
C ALA A 525 -0.88 16.59 -47.94
N GLY A 526 0.04 17.52 -48.24
CA GLY A 526 -0.17 18.97 -48.06
C GLY A 526 -0.10 19.44 -46.61
N LEU A 527 0.53 18.67 -45.72
CA LEU A 527 0.52 18.85 -44.26
C LEU A 527 1.86 19.32 -43.69
N ALA A 528 2.87 19.55 -44.52
CA ALA A 528 4.19 19.97 -44.06
C ALA A 528 4.17 21.29 -43.26
N THR A 529 3.15 22.11 -43.48
CA THR A 529 2.93 23.39 -42.78
C THR A 529 2.04 23.29 -41.54
N ALA A 530 1.39 22.14 -41.33
CA ALA A 530 0.50 21.92 -40.18
C ALA A 530 1.25 21.61 -38.88
N PHE A 531 2.56 21.29 -38.98
CA PHE A 531 3.41 20.98 -37.84
C PHE A 531 4.70 21.80 -37.90
N ALA A 532 5.08 22.42 -36.79
CA ALA A 532 6.46 22.89 -36.62
C ALA A 532 7.35 21.66 -36.32
N MET A 533 8.22 21.28 -37.25
CA MET A 533 9.03 20.05 -37.15
C MET A 533 10.45 20.33 -36.64
N THR A 534 10.97 19.43 -35.80
CA THR A 534 12.32 19.49 -35.25
C THR A 534 12.90 18.08 -35.09
N ASP A 535 14.23 17.99 -35.03
CA ASP A 535 14.96 16.73 -34.85
C ASP A 535 15.51 16.57 -33.43
N THR A 536 15.45 17.63 -32.60
CA THR A 536 15.97 17.59 -31.22
C THR A 536 14.94 18.07 -30.20
N TYR A 537 14.94 17.42 -29.04
CA TYR A 537 14.11 17.82 -27.89
C TYR A 537 14.39 19.26 -27.42
N GLU A 538 15.65 19.69 -27.46
CA GLU A 538 16.03 21.05 -27.03
C GLU A 538 15.40 22.13 -27.91
N GLN A 539 15.42 21.93 -29.24
CA GLN A 539 14.75 22.83 -30.18
C GLN A 539 13.23 22.76 -30.03
N ALA A 540 12.66 21.58 -29.78
CA ALA A 540 11.23 21.42 -29.54
C ALA A 540 10.76 22.25 -28.34
N HIS A 541 11.47 22.15 -27.21
CA HIS A 541 11.16 22.91 -26.01
C HIS A 541 11.35 24.43 -26.18
N ARG A 542 12.27 24.87 -27.05
CA ARG A 542 12.42 26.31 -27.38
C ARG A 542 11.28 26.85 -28.24
N LEU A 543 10.68 26.02 -29.09
CA LEU A 543 9.55 26.41 -29.94
C LEU A 543 8.22 26.45 -29.18
N LEU A 544 8.11 25.68 -28.09
CA LEU A 544 6.91 25.54 -27.25
C LEU A 544 6.93 26.41 -25.98
N ARG A 545 7.95 27.24 -25.82
CA ARG A 545 8.08 28.27 -24.78
C ARG A 545 7.94 29.64 -25.42
#